data_AF-A0AAU9LQV1-F1
#
_entry.id   AF-A0AAU9LQV1-F1
#
_cell.length_a   1.000
_cell.length_b   1.000
_cell.length_c   1.000
_cell.angle_alpha   90.00
_cell.angle_beta   90.00
_cell.angle_gamma   90.00
#
_symmetry.space_group_name_H-M   'P 1'
#
loop_
_entity.id
_entity.type
_entity.pdbx_description
1 polymer ?
#
loop_
_entity_poly.entity_id
_entity_poly.type
_entity_poly.pdbx_seq_one_letter_code
_entity_poly.pdbx_strand_id
1 'polypeptide(L)'
;MSTSGHPQAQAPQRDGRQRTAPGGGVFSISSSPPATMMFCNSYKNQTSCFTSSAPPSVIDSDRHFSGFMICFMESETKSDGLQFKSRSDTACSSSDRDSLLSFAANFPTLNWTAAIDCCSWDEIDCDDIGNWVVELSLPDRGLRGVIPSSLQSLNTISLLNLSCNFLSGLLPDGLFSSMNNLRIIDVSYNRFSGQLLDILPPTIQSLNFYGSCFNGTIQAAFLQAIPSLIALNVTNNTFIGVIPSSISDNSTGLVIIDSLMDTTS
;
A
#
# COMPACT_ATOMS: atom_id res chain seq x y z
N MET A 1 -85.10 2.11 19.04
CA MET A 1 -85.08 2.95 20.26
C MET A 1 -83.82 3.80 20.20
N SER A 2 -84.02 5.13 20.11
CA SER A 2 -83.13 6.25 20.47
C SER A 2 -81.77 6.38 19.72
N THR A 3 -81.55 7.33 18.78
CA THR A 3 -81.24 8.80 18.93
C THR A 3 -80.03 9.07 19.85
N SER A 4 -79.04 9.94 19.60
CA SER A 4 -78.73 10.95 18.56
C SER A 4 -77.45 11.71 19.02
N GLY A 5 -76.66 12.31 18.10
CA GLY A 5 -75.97 13.59 18.39
C GLY A 5 -74.49 13.72 18.01
N HIS A 6 -74.24 14.40 16.88
CA HIS A 6 -73.03 15.15 16.51
C HIS A 6 -73.13 16.59 17.08
N PRO A 7 -72.05 17.40 17.21
CA PRO A 7 -71.48 18.17 16.06
C PRO A 7 -69.93 18.40 16.12
N GLN A 8 -69.21 18.31 14.99
CA GLN A 8 -68.71 19.39 14.08
C GLN A 8 -67.77 20.48 14.63
N ALA A 9 -66.60 20.62 13.96
CA ALA A 9 -65.95 21.84 13.40
C ALA A 9 -64.41 21.65 13.39
N GLN A 10 -63.57 22.14 12.46
CA GLN A 10 -63.63 22.72 11.11
C GLN A 10 -62.15 22.86 10.62
N ALA A 11 -61.94 22.89 9.30
CA ALA A 11 -60.65 23.12 8.62
C ALA A 11 -60.14 24.58 8.73
N PRO A 12 -58.98 24.96 8.13
CA PRO A 12 -59.01 25.31 6.70
C PRO A 12 -57.75 24.96 5.88
N GLN A 13 -57.95 25.02 4.56
CA GLN A 13 -56.99 24.98 3.46
C GLN A 13 -56.01 26.18 3.44
N ARG A 14 -54.88 26.05 2.72
CA ARG A 14 -54.54 26.98 1.63
C ARG A 14 -53.51 26.45 0.64
N ASP A 15 -53.93 26.56 -0.61
CA ASP A 15 -53.22 26.44 -1.88
C ASP A 15 -52.35 27.70 -2.15
N GLY A 16 -51.29 27.59 -2.96
CA GLY A 16 -50.73 28.79 -3.61
C GLY A 16 -49.23 28.86 -3.95
N ARG A 17 -48.93 28.54 -5.21
CA ARG A 17 -48.06 29.26 -6.17
C ARG A 17 -46.53 29.38 -5.97
N GLN A 18 -45.85 29.00 -7.04
CA GLN A 18 -44.49 29.38 -7.46
C GLN A 18 -44.21 30.89 -7.37
N ARG A 19 -43.00 31.23 -6.88
CA ARG A 19 -42.22 32.42 -7.27
C ARG A 19 -40.75 32.04 -7.38
N THR A 20 -40.09 32.59 -8.39
CA THR A 20 -38.68 32.42 -8.78
C THR A 20 -37.73 33.42 -8.10
N ALA A 21 -36.54 32.92 -7.68
CA ALA A 21 -35.19 33.52 -7.54
C ALA A 21 -34.96 34.77 -6.64
N PRO A 22 -33.72 35.13 -6.20
CA PRO A 22 -32.38 34.56 -6.46
C PRO A 22 -31.44 34.37 -5.23
N GLY A 23 -30.36 33.58 -5.40
CA GLY A 23 -29.06 33.76 -4.72
C GLY A 23 -28.91 33.30 -3.27
N GLY A 24 -28.15 32.23 -3.05
CA GLY A 24 -27.68 31.83 -1.72
C GLY A 24 -27.37 30.34 -1.65
N GLY A 25 -26.15 29.96 -2.04
CA GLY A 25 -25.67 28.58 -1.94
C GLY A 25 -25.61 28.15 -0.47
N VAL A 26 -26.38 27.12 -0.12
CA VAL A 26 -26.21 26.37 1.13
C VAL A 26 -25.57 25.04 0.75
N PHE A 27 -24.30 24.87 1.12
CA PHE A 27 -23.59 23.60 1.02
C PHE A 27 -24.34 22.55 1.83
N SER A 28 -24.87 21.54 1.14
CA SER A 28 -25.36 20.32 1.77
C SER A 28 -24.15 19.39 1.94
N ILE A 29 -23.87 19.01 3.19
CA ILE A 29 -22.85 18.01 3.51
C ILE A 29 -23.42 16.67 3.05
N SER A 30 -23.08 16.24 1.83
CA SER A 30 -23.39 14.89 1.37
C SER A 30 -22.43 13.93 2.07
N SER A 31 -22.99 12.99 2.83
CA SER A 31 -22.32 11.78 3.27
C SER A 31 -21.55 11.16 2.10
N SER A 32 -20.22 11.11 2.21
CA SER A 32 -19.36 10.44 1.24
C SER A 32 -19.83 8.99 1.03
N PRO A 33 -19.94 8.50 -0.21
CA PRO A 33 -20.13 7.07 -0.44
C PRO A 33 -18.87 6.30 0.03
N PRO A 34 -18.99 5.02 0.42
CA PRO A 34 -17.82 4.21 0.78
C PRO A 34 -16.81 4.20 -0.37
N ALA A 35 -15.54 4.41 -0.04
CA ALA A 35 -14.44 4.40 -0.99
C ALA A 35 -14.47 3.10 -1.80
N THR A 36 -14.76 3.21 -3.10
CA THR A 36 -14.68 2.08 -4.02
C THR A 36 -13.21 1.88 -4.35
N MET A 37 -12.62 0.79 -3.87
CA MET A 37 -11.25 0.40 -4.20
C MET A 37 -11.11 0.21 -5.72
N MET A 38 -10.12 0.88 -6.32
CA MET A 38 -9.71 0.66 -7.71
C MET A 38 -8.34 -0.04 -7.72
N PHE A 39 -8.21 -1.00 -8.65
CA PHE A 39 -6.92 -1.62 -8.97
C PHE A 39 -6.33 -0.88 -10.16
N CYS A 40 -5.09 -0.39 -10.06
CA CYS A 40 -4.40 0.18 -11.22
C CYS A 40 -3.18 -0.66 -11.59
N ASN A 41 -2.92 -0.73 -12.89
CA ASN A 41 -1.78 -1.41 -13.49
C ASN A 41 -0.76 -0.34 -13.92
N SER A 42 0.52 -0.51 -13.58
CA SER A 42 1.59 0.34 -14.09
C SER A 42 2.49 -0.49 -14.99
N TYR A 43 2.30 -0.34 -16.31
CA TYR A 43 3.24 -0.85 -17.29
C TYR A 43 3.51 0.26 -18.30
N LYS A 44 4.78 0.71 -18.39
CA LYS A 44 5.27 1.70 -19.36
C LYS A 44 4.36 2.93 -19.54
N ASN A 45 4.39 3.88 -18.59
CA ASN A 45 3.75 5.20 -18.73
C ASN A 45 2.26 5.18 -19.13
N GLN A 46 1.55 4.09 -18.85
CA GLN A 46 0.11 4.01 -18.99
C GLN A 46 -0.49 3.49 -17.69
N THR A 47 -1.25 4.35 -17.01
CA THR A 47 -2.05 4.00 -15.85
C THR A 47 -3.46 3.65 -16.34
N SER A 48 -3.87 2.40 -16.17
CA SER A 48 -5.27 1.99 -16.38
C SER A 48 -5.86 1.48 -15.07
N CYS A 49 -6.99 2.03 -14.64
CA CYS A 49 -7.71 1.61 -13.44
C CYS A 49 -9.03 0.94 -13.82
N PHE A 50 -9.38 -0.17 -13.16
CA PHE A 50 -10.63 -0.91 -13.38
C PHE A 50 -11.52 -0.90 -12.14
N THR A 51 -12.83 -0.83 -12.34
CA THR A 51 -13.85 -1.03 -11.31
C THR A 51 -14.39 -2.46 -11.35
N SER A 52 -14.63 -3.04 -10.17
CA SER A 52 -15.04 -4.42 -9.95
C SER A 52 -16.50 -4.70 -10.39
N SER A 53 -16.79 -4.73 -11.69
CA SER A 53 -18.12 -5.16 -12.16
C SER A 53 -18.18 -5.96 -13.47
N ALA A 54 -17.06 -6.43 -14.04
CA ALA A 54 -17.10 -7.25 -15.27
C ALA A 54 -16.84 -8.75 -15.02
N PRO A 55 -17.67 -9.67 -15.58
CA PRO A 55 -17.51 -11.12 -15.42
C PRO A 55 -16.36 -11.69 -16.28
N PRO A 56 -15.77 -12.84 -15.89
CA PRO A 56 -14.56 -13.38 -16.50
C PRO A 56 -14.88 -14.09 -17.82
N SER A 57 -14.82 -13.37 -18.96
CA SER A 57 -14.86 -14.03 -20.27
C SER A 57 -14.32 -13.17 -21.43
N VAL A 58 -13.12 -12.62 -21.31
CA VAL A 58 -12.25 -12.36 -22.48
C VAL A 58 -10.79 -12.46 -22.01
N ILE A 59 -10.25 -13.67 -21.99
CA ILE A 59 -8.80 -13.90 -21.82
C ILE A 59 -8.24 -14.04 -23.23
N ASP A 60 -7.64 -12.97 -23.74
CA ASP A 60 -6.78 -13.03 -24.92
C ASP A 60 -5.45 -13.68 -24.51
N SER A 61 -5.01 -14.70 -25.22
CA SER A 61 -4.02 -15.70 -24.77
C SER A 61 -2.55 -15.27 -24.87
N ASP A 62 -2.27 -13.96 -25.01
CA ASP A 62 -0.91 -13.46 -25.27
C ASP A 62 -0.38 -12.39 -24.28
N ARG A 63 -0.96 -12.29 -23.08
CA ARG A 63 -0.37 -11.46 -22.01
C ARG A 63 -0.37 -12.19 -20.66
N HIS A 64 0.81 -12.56 -20.20
CA HIS A 64 1.04 -12.94 -18.80
C HIS A 64 0.78 -11.72 -17.91
N PHE A 65 -0.43 -11.62 -17.35
CA PHE A 65 -0.78 -10.62 -16.35
C PHE A 65 -0.33 -11.08 -14.98
N SER A 66 0.58 -10.35 -14.34
CA SER A 66 1.09 -10.68 -13.01
C SER A 66 1.42 -9.40 -12.24
N GLY A 67 0.60 -9.07 -11.23
CA GLY A 67 0.84 -7.98 -10.28
C GLY A 67 -0.39 -7.12 -10.01
N PHE A 68 -1.01 -7.27 -8.83
CA PHE A 68 -1.97 -6.31 -8.29
C PHE A 68 -1.23 -5.43 -7.27
N MET A 69 -1.05 -4.15 -7.59
CA MET A 69 -0.63 -3.14 -6.62
C MET A 69 -1.89 -2.48 -6.04
N ILE A 70 -1.93 -2.24 -4.74
CA ILE A 70 -2.97 -1.38 -4.14
C ILE A 70 -2.53 0.07 -4.36
N CYS A 71 -3.31 0.83 -5.12
CA CYS A 71 -3.09 2.26 -5.28
C CYS A 71 -3.77 3.01 -4.13
N PHE A 72 -2.98 3.62 -3.25
CA PHE A 72 -3.49 4.71 -2.42
C PHE A 72 -3.54 5.95 -3.31
N MET A 73 -4.74 6.40 -3.65
CA MET A 73 -4.92 7.73 -4.24
C MET A 73 -4.68 8.74 -3.12
N GLU A 74 -3.49 9.32 -3.05
CA GLU A 74 -3.39 10.65 -2.47
C GLU A 74 -4.12 11.62 -3.41
N SER A 75 -4.99 12.45 -2.84
CA SER A 75 -5.64 13.51 -3.59
C SER A 75 -4.57 14.55 -3.97
N GLU A 76 -3.93 14.40 -5.12
CA GLU A 76 -3.22 15.51 -5.73
C GLU A 76 -4.26 16.52 -6.22
N THR A 77 -4.56 17.53 -5.41
CA THR A 77 -5.00 18.81 -5.96
C THR A 77 -3.80 19.43 -6.66
N LYS A 78 -3.60 19.07 -7.93
CA LYS A 78 -2.65 19.75 -8.81
C LYS A 78 -3.20 21.13 -9.14
N SER A 79 -2.98 22.07 -8.25
CA SER A 79 -3.07 23.49 -8.58
C SER A 79 -1.84 23.85 -9.39
N ASP A 80 -2.06 24.30 -10.64
CA ASP A 80 -1.06 24.95 -11.47
C ASP A 80 -0.57 26.24 -10.78
N GLY A 81 0.35 26.06 -9.84
CA GLY A 81 1.19 27.10 -9.28
C GLY A 81 2.62 26.65 -9.48
N LEU A 82 3.39 27.42 -10.24
CA LEU A 82 4.85 27.29 -10.36
C LEU A 82 5.49 27.39 -8.97
N GLN A 83 5.55 26.28 -8.23
CA GLN A 83 6.37 26.14 -7.04
C GLN A 83 7.73 25.67 -7.53
N PHE A 84 8.66 26.63 -7.65
CA PHE A 84 10.07 26.29 -7.65
C PHE A 84 10.34 25.58 -6.32
N LYS A 85 10.56 24.25 -6.34
CA LYS A 85 11.10 23.51 -5.19
C LYS A 85 12.46 24.16 -4.92
N SER A 86 12.51 25.13 -4.00
CA SER A 86 13.76 25.78 -3.63
C SER A 86 14.64 24.67 -3.09
N ARG A 87 15.73 24.37 -3.79
CA ARG A 87 16.71 23.37 -3.37
C ARG A 87 17.16 23.78 -1.98
N SER A 88 16.65 23.08 -0.98
CA SER A 88 17.17 23.12 0.38
C SER A 88 18.66 22.75 0.28
N ASP A 89 19.56 23.53 0.87
CA ASP A 89 20.99 23.21 0.95
C ASP A 89 21.27 22.01 1.88
N THR A 90 20.23 21.29 2.30
CA THR A 90 20.35 20.11 3.15
C THR A 90 20.74 18.94 2.27
N ALA A 91 21.95 18.41 2.51
CA ALA A 91 22.43 17.21 1.86
C ALA A 91 21.82 15.97 2.51
N CYS A 92 21.74 14.89 1.73
CA CYS A 92 21.36 13.57 2.23
C CYS A 92 22.19 13.17 3.45
N SER A 93 21.52 12.59 4.44
CA SER A 93 22.11 12.01 5.63
C SER A 93 23.26 11.06 5.28
N SER A 94 24.42 11.27 5.90
CA SER A 94 25.56 10.39 5.67
C SER A 94 25.27 8.95 6.08
N SER A 95 24.41 8.74 7.08
CA SER A 95 23.97 7.40 7.50
C SER A 95 23.22 6.68 6.38
N ASP A 96 22.24 7.35 5.76
CA ASP A 96 21.42 6.76 4.70
C ASP A 96 22.26 6.52 3.45
N ARG A 97 23.07 7.53 3.06
CA ARG A 97 24.00 7.42 1.94
C ARG A 97 24.94 6.23 2.10
N ASP A 98 25.61 6.11 3.26
CA ASP A 98 26.60 5.06 3.47
C ASP A 98 25.95 3.67 3.54
N SER A 99 24.75 3.58 4.11
CA SER A 99 23.91 2.37 4.09
C SER A 99 23.58 1.92 2.67
N LEU A 100 23.12 2.85 1.82
CA LEU A 100 22.75 2.57 0.43
C LEU A 100 23.97 2.24 -0.44
N LEU A 101 25.12 2.90 -0.23
CA LEU A 101 26.36 2.54 -0.93
C LEU A 101 26.86 1.14 -0.51
N SER A 102 26.74 0.78 0.77
CA SER A 102 27.04 -0.57 1.24
C SER A 102 26.08 -1.60 0.66
N PHE A 103 24.80 -1.25 0.47
CA PHE A 103 23.83 -2.09 -0.22
C PHE A 103 24.24 -2.26 -1.69
N ALA A 104 24.49 -1.16 -2.42
CA ALA A 104 24.86 -1.15 -3.83
C ALA A 104 26.17 -1.88 -4.14
N ALA A 105 27.11 -1.96 -3.18
CA ALA A 105 28.32 -2.76 -3.33
C ALA A 105 28.04 -4.26 -3.59
N ASN A 106 26.88 -4.77 -3.16
CA ASN A 106 26.43 -6.15 -3.44
C ASN A 106 25.71 -6.28 -4.79
N PHE A 107 25.35 -5.17 -5.41
CA PHE A 107 24.55 -5.10 -6.64
C PHE A 107 25.17 -4.13 -7.64
N PRO A 108 26.20 -4.54 -8.40
CA PRO A 108 26.93 -3.66 -9.31
C PRO A 108 26.08 -3.02 -10.44
N THR A 109 24.85 -3.50 -10.63
CA THR A 109 23.88 -2.89 -11.56
C THR A 109 23.33 -1.56 -11.04
N LEU A 110 23.47 -1.27 -9.75
CA LEU A 110 23.07 0.00 -9.15
C LEU A 110 24.22 1.01 -9.32
N ASN A 111 24.01 2.02 -10.16
CA ASN A 111 25.01 3.02 -10.54
C ASN A 111 25.07 4.19 -9.54
N TRP A 112 24.97 3.91 -8.25
CA TRP A 112 25.01 4.92 -7.20
C TRP A 112 26.44 5.25 -6.80
N THR A 113 26.74 6.53 -6.61
CA THR A 113 28.09 6.99 -6.30
C THR A 113 28.07 8.03 -5.19
N ALA A 114 29.11 8.04 -4.36
CA ALA A 114 29.28 9.04 -3.29
C ALA A 114 29.46 10.48 -3.81
N ALA A 115 29.68 10.66 -5.12
CA ALA A 115 29.84 11.98 -5.75
C ALA A 115 28.50 12.69 -5.98
N ILE A 116 27.39 11.94 -5.99
CA ILE A 116 26.04 12.45 -6.21
C ILE A 116 25.29 12.33 -4.89
N ASP A 117 24.55 13.37 -4.53
CA ASP A 117 23.68 13.36 -3.36
C ASP A 117 22.65 12.22 -3.48
N CYS A 118 22.44 11.46 -2.40
CA CYS A 118 21.63 10.24 -2.47
C CYS A 118 20.16 10.52 -2.83
N CYS A 119 19.65 11.70 -2.45
CA CYS A 119 18.29 12.15 -2.78
C CYS A 119 18.14 12.58 -4.25
N SER A 120 19.22 12.51 -5.02
CA SER A 120 19.22 12.71 -6.47
C SER A 120 19.38 11.40 -7.26
N TRP A 121 19.37 10.23 -6.60
CA TRP A 121 19.36 8.94 -7.29
C TRP A 121 17.93 8.60 -7.75
N ASP A 122 17.80 8.05 -8.96
CA ASP A 122 16.50 7.83 -9.63
C ASP A 122 15.55 6.90 -8.84
N GLU A 123 16.09 6.07 -7.95
CA GLU A 123 15.36 5.04 -7.20
C GLU A 123 15.14 5.38 -5.72
N ILE A 124 15.53 6.59 -5.31
CA ILE A 124 15.45 7.08 -3.94
C ILE A 124 14.53 8.29 -3.90
N ASP A 125 13.57 8.27 -2.98
CA ASP A 125 12.84 9.48 -2.59
C ASP A 125 13.22 9.88 -1.16
N CYS A 126 13.29 11.18 -0.94
CA CYS A 126 13.65 11.77 0.34
C CYS A 126 12.53 12.66 0.88
N ASP A 127 12.60 12.95 2.18
CA ASP A 127 11.68 13.87 2.83
C ASP A 127 11.65 15.27 2.19
N ASP A 128 10.65 16.08 2.56
CA ASP A 128 10.40 17.39 1.95
C ASP A 128 11.63 18.33 1.96
N ILE A 129 12.54 18.14 2.91
CA ILE A 129 13.76 18.95 3.07
C ILE A 129 15.00 18.34 2.38
N GLY A 130 14.93 17.09 1.91
CA GLY A 130 16.00 16.40 1.17
C GLY A 130 17.09 15.77 2.04
N ASN A 131 16.80 15.47 3.31
CA ASN A 131 17.79 14.95 4.27
C ASN A 131 17.69 13.45 4.48
N TRP A 132 16.47 12.93 4.60
CA TRP A 132 16.24 11.54 5.01
C TRP A 132 15.59 10.74 3.90
N VAL A 133 16.08 9.52 3.67
CA VAL A 133 15.47 8.60 2.71
C VAL A 133 14.15 8.11 3.27
N VAL A 134 13.08 8.31 2.50
CA VAL A 134 11.73 7.87 2.84
C VAL A 134 11.27 6.73 1.94
N GLU A 135 11.77 6.63 0.71
CA GLU A 135 11.43 5.52 -0.19
C GLU A 135 12.66 4.94 -0.89
N LEU A 136 12.71 3.61 -0.95
CA LEU A 136 13.64 2.86 -1.80
C LEU A 136 12.84 1.96 -2.75
N SER A 137 12.91 2.25 -4.05
CA SER A 137 12.14 1.54 -5.07
C SER A 137 13.04 0.97 -6.18
N LEU A 138 13.32 -0.33 -6.08
CA LEU A 138 14.15 -1.10 -7.01
C LEU A 138 13.39 -2.25 -7.71
N PRO A 139 12.17 -2.04 -8.24
CA PRO A 139 11.50 -3.10 -8.98
C PRO A 139 12.24 -3.42 -10.29
N ASP A 140 12.31 -4.71 -10.65
CA ASP A 140 12.82 -5.17 -11.95
C ASP A 140 14.23 -4.65 -12.30
N ARG A 141 15.15 -4.71 -11.35
CA ARG A 141 16.56 -4.31 -11.52
C ARG A 141 17.50 -5.49 -11.75
N GLY A 142 16.94 -6.69 -11.88
CA GLY A 142 17.71 -7.92 -12.06
C GLY A 142 18.65 -8.23 -10.91
N LEU A 143 18.36 -7.73 -9.70
CA LEU A 143 19.18 -7.94 -8.51
C LEU A 143 19.24 -9.43 -8.16
N ARG A 144 20.43 -9.93 -7.78
CA ARG A 144 20.71 -11.34 -7.50
C ARG A 144 21.46 -11.49 -6.18
N GLY A 145 21.22 -12.58 -5.47
CA GLY A 145 21.90 -12.87 -4.21
C GLY A 145 20.98 -12.69 -3.02
N VAL A 146 21.52 -12.30 -1.87
CA VAL A 146 20.78 -12.07 -0.62
C VAL A 146 20.66 -10.58 -0.33
N ILE A 147 19.66 -10.16 0.45
CA ILE A 147 19.60 -8.78 0.95
C ILE A 147 20.69 -8.60 2.01
N PRO A 148 21.61 -7.63 1.89
CA PRO A 148 22.56 -7.32 2.95
C PRO A 148 21.86 -6.57 4.09
N SER A 149 22.32 -6.75 5.32
CA SER A 149 21.75 -6.11 6.51
C SER A 149 21.94 -4.59 6.57
N SER A 150 22.72 -4.00 5.65
CA SER A 150 23.00 -2.56 5.64
C SER A 150 21.72 -1.72 5.57
N LEU A 151 20.69 -2.20 4.86
CA LEU A 151 19.39 -1.49 4.78
C LEU A 151 18.74 -1.24 6.13
N GLN A 152 19.07 -2.01 7.18
CA GLN A 152 18.58 -1.79 8.54
C GLN A 152 18.84 -0.36 9.05
N SER A 153 19.85 0.34 8.53
CA SER A 153 20.17 1.71 8.96
C SER A 153 19.24 2.79 8.39
N LEU A 154 18.32 2.45 7.47
CA LEU A 154 17.35 3.38 6.87
C LEU A 154 16.14 3.60 7.79
N ASN A 155 16.35 4.28 8.91
CA ASN A 155 15.37 4.32 10.01
C ASN A 155 14.10 5.12 9.68
N THR A 156 14.16 6.00 8.68
CA THR A 156 13.08 6.91 8.28
C THR A 156 12.20 6.38 7.15
N ILE A 157 12.61 5.27 6.52
CA ILE A 157 11.94 4.72 5.35
C ILE A 157 10.47 4.38 5.65
N SER A 158 9.60 4.73 4.72
CA SER A 158 8.16 4.42 4.72
C SER A 158 7.80 3.36 3.68
N LEU A 159 8.55 3.27 2.58
CA LEU A 159 8.32 2.32 1.49
C LEU A 159 9.61 1.61 1.07
N LEU A 160 9.57 0.28 1.07
CA LEU A 160 10.61 -0.57 0.50
C LEU A 160 10.02 -1.46 -0.59
N ASN A 161 10.48 -1.27 -1.83
CA ASN A 161 10.08 -2.10 -2.97
C ASN A 161 11.32 -2.74 -3.62
N LEU A 162 11.44 -4.05 -3.50
CA LEU A 162 12.47 -4.90 -4.11
C LEU A 162 11.86 -5.95 -5.06
N SER A 163 10.62 -5.72 -5.52
CA SER A 163 9.85 -6.68 -6.32
C SER A 163 10.49 -7.00 -7.68
N CYS A 164 10.08 -8.12 -8.27
CA CYS A 164 10.48 -8.52 -9.62
C CYS A 164 12.00 -8.63 -9.80
N ASN A 165 12.70 -9.14 -8.79
CA ASN A 165 14.14 -9.38 -8.87
C ASN A 165 14.45 -10.88 -8.78
N PHE A 166 15.73 -11.22 -8.73
CA PHE A 166 16.22 -12.58 -8.52
C PHE A 166 16.86 -12.73 -7.14
N LEU A 167 16.41 -11.94 -6.16
CA LEU A 167 16.87 -12.01 -4.78
C LEU A 167 16.42 -13.33 -4.16
N SER A 168 17.19 -13.85 -3.23
CA SER A 168 17.07 -15.22 -2.71
C SER A 168 17.57 -15.32 -1.28
N GLY A 169 17.42 -16.51 -0.68
CA GLY A 169 17.81 -16.75 0.71
C GLY A 169 16.73 -16.34 1.70
N LEU A 170 17.13 -16.12 2.96
CA LEU A 170 16.25 -15.64 4.02
C LEU A 170 16.20 -14.11 4.00
N LEU A 171 15.12 -13.53 4.52
CA LEU A 171 15.16 -12.14 4.96
C LEU A 171 16.12 -12.04 6.16
N PRO A 172 17.04 -11.07 6.20
CA PRO A 172 17.97 -10.91 7.33
C PRO A 172 17.22 -10.66 8.64
N ASP A 173 17.59 -11.38 9.70
CA ASP A 173 16.97 -11.24 11.01
C ASP A 173 16.98 -9.78 11.48
N GLY A 174 15.78 -9.24 11.73
CA GLY A 174 15.62 -7.89 12.24
C GLY A 174 15.96 -6.78 11.24
N LEU A 175 15.96 -7.09 9.94
CA LEU A 175 16.13 -6.12 8.85
C LEU A 175 15.22 -4.89 9.04
N PHE A 176 13.98 -5.11 9.49
CA PHE A 176 12.95 -4.08 9.61
C PHE A 176 12.84 -3.48 11.02
N SER A 177 13.59 -3.99 12.01
CA SER A 177 13.39 -3.67 13.44
C SER A 177 13.60 -2.19 13.80
N SER A 178 14.39 -1.47 13.02
CA SER A 178 14.71 -0.05 13.21
C SER A 178 13.92 0.89 12.30
N MET A 179 13.16 0.35 11.34
CA MET A 179 12.42 1.12 10.34
C MET A 179 11.04 1.52 10.89
N ASN A 180 11.03 2.36 11.94
CA ASN A 180 9.81 2.68 12.69
C ASN A 180 8.69 3.32 11.84
N ASN A 181 9.06 3.91 10.70
CA ASN A 181 8.12 4.55 9.79
C ASN A 181 7.65 3.65 8.63
N LEU A 182 8.15 2.42 8.53
CA LEU A 182 7.86 1.56 7.39
C LEU A 182 6.37 1.19 7.34
N ARG A 183 5.75 1.46 6.20
CA ARG A 183 4.33 1.21 5.92
C ARG A 183 4.14 0.13 4.87
N ILE A 184 5.01 0.09 3.87
CA ILE A 184 4.85 -0.75 2.69
C ILE A 184 6.13 -1.56 2.46
N ILE A 185 5.96 -2.87 2.36
CA ILE A 185 7.00 -3.80 1.91
C ILE A 185 6.48 -4.57 0.71
N ASP A 186 7.19 -4.45 -0.41
CA ASP A 186 6.99 -5.30 -1.57
C ASP A 186 8.29 -6.04 -1.92
N VAL A 187 8.29 -7.35 -1.72
CA VAL A 187 9.39 -8.24 -2.10
C VAL A 187 8.91 -9.34 -3.05
N SER A 188 7.74 -9.13 -3.68
CA SER A 188 7.11 -10.10 -4.56
C SER A 188 7.95 -10.44 -5.79
N TYR A 189 7.66 -11.58 -6.42
CA TYR A 189 8.41 -12.09 -7.59
C TYR A 189 9.92 -12.14 -7.34
N ASN A 190 10.31 -12.76 -6.24
CA ASN A 190 11.70 -13.08 -5.91
C ASN A 190 11.81 -14.58 -5.61
N ARG A 191 12.95 -15.00 -5.07
CA ARG A 191 13.24 -16.39 -4.66
C ARG A 191 13.54 -16.46 -3.16
N PHE A 192 12.94 -15.57 -2.37
CA PHE A 192 13.06 -15.60 -0.92
C PHE A 192 12.45 -16.88 -0.36
N SER A 193 13.00 -17.36 0.74
CA SER A 193 12.64 -18.61 1.40
C SER A 193 12.62 -18.43 2.92
N GLY A 194 12.18 -19.47 3.63
CA GLY A 194 12.05 -19.45 5.08
C GLY A 194 10.68 -18.98 5.56
N GLN A 195 10.55 -18.86 6.88
CA GLN A 195 9.31 -18.51 7.56
C GLN A 195 9.20 -16.99 7.75
N LEU A 196 7.97 -16.48 7.83
CA LEU A 196 7.71 -15.09 8.22
C LEU A 196 7.86 -14.93 9.75
N LEU A 197 9.10 -14.93 10.23
CA LEU A 197 9.45 -14.76 11.66
C LEU A 197 10.02 -13.38 11.99
N ASP A 198 10.14 -12.50 11.01
CA ASP A 198 10.70 -11.17 11.22
C ASP A 198 9.78 -10.28 12.07
N ILE A 199 10.40 -9.55 13.00
CA ILE A 199 9.74 -8.50 13.75
C ILE A 199 9.53 -7.32 12.80
N LEU A 200 8.30 -7.18 12.32
CA LEU A 200 7.88 -6.05 11.53
C LEU A 200 7.45 -4.88 12.43
N PRO A 201 7.68 -3.63 12.01
CA PRO A 201 7.25 -2.48 12.77
C PRO A 201 5.71 -2.43 12.82
N PRO A 202 5.10 -2.00 13.95
CA PRO A 202 3.65 -2.01 14.14
C PRO A 202 2.89 -1.05 13.20
N THR A 203 3.65 -0.22 12.48
CA THR A 203 3.19 0.76 11.51
C THR A 203 2.91 0.17 10.13
N ILE A 204 3.30 -1.07 9.85
CA ILE A 204 3.09 -1.73 8.56
C ILE A 204 1.60 -1.75 8.18
N GLN A 205 1.33 -1.37 6.94
CA GLN A 205 0.01 -1.32 6.34
C GLN A 205 -0.13 -2.30 5.18
N SER A 206 0.91 -2.48 4.36
CA SER A 206 0.85 -3.34 3.18
C SER A 206 2.07 -4.27 3.12
N LEU A 207 1.79 -5.57 3.00
CA LEU A 207 2.79 -6.62 2.82
C LEU A 207 2.51 -7.41 1.55
N ASN A 208 3.43 -7.36 0.60
CA ASN A 208 3.37 -8.16 -0.61
C ASN A 208 4.53 -9.15 -0.68
N PHE A 209 4.23 -10.41 -0.37
CA PHE A 209 5.13 -11.56 -0.45
C PHE A 209 4.82 -12.47 -1.64
N TYR A 210 3.97 -12.03 -2.57
CA TYR A 210 3.50 -12.84 -3.69
C TYR A 210 4.65 -13.49 -4.48
N GLY A 211 4.47 -14.75 -4.91
CA GLY A 211 5.30 -15.34 -5.95
C GLY A 211 6.76 -15.50 -5.54
N SER A 212 6.98 -15.98 -4.31
CA SER A 212 8.29 -16.32 -3.77
C SER A 212 8.29 -17.77 -3.27
N CYS A 213 9.29 -18.17 -2.47
CA CYS A 213 9.42 -19.52 -1.91
C CYS A 213 9.31 -19.51 -0.37
N PHE A 214 8.58 -18.56 0.21
CA PHE A 214 8.34 -18.55 1.66
C PHE A 214 7.58 -19.81 2.09
N ASN A 215 7.89 -20.33 3.27
CA ASN A 215 7.41 -21.63 3.75
C ASN A 215 7.00 -21.61 5.23
N GLY A 216 6.57 -22.77 5.73
CA GLY A 216 6.09 -22.92 7.10
C GLY A 216 4.69 -22.35 7.30
N THR A 217 4.35 -22.03 8.54
CA THR A 217 3.04 -21.49 8.92
C THR A 217 3.12 -19.99 9.18
N ILE A 218 2.04 -19.27 8.89
CA ILE A 218 1.89 -17.87 9.31
C ILE A 218 1.46 -17.88 10.77
N GLN A 219 2.30 -17.35 11.66
CA GLN A 219 2.03 -17.38 13.10
C GLN A 219 1.06 -16.27 13.52
N ALA A 220 0.18 -16.56 14.48
CA ALA A 220 -0.74 -15.55 15.04
C ALA A 220 0.03 -14.37 15.65
N ALA A 221 1.15 -14.64 16.33
CA ALA A 221 2.00 -13.64 16.95
C ALA A 221 2.58 -12.64 15.92
N PHE A 222 2.96 -13.12 14.73
CA PHE A 222 3.43 -12.26 13.64
C PHE A 222 2.36 -11.24 13.23
N LEU A 223 1.12 -11.69 13.05
CA LEU A 223 -0.01 -10.84 12.67
C LEU A 223 -0.45 -9.90 13.80
N GLN A 224 -0.34 -10.34 15.06
CA GLN A 224 -0.64 -9.52 16.23
C GLN A 224 0.37 -8.38 16.41
N ALA A 225 1.61 -8.55 15.95
CA ALA A 225 2.66 -7.52 16.05
C ALA A 225 2.45 -6.33 15.09
N ILE A 226 1.58 -6.48 14.07
CA ILE A 226 1.34 -5.47 13.01
C ILE A 226 -0.13 -5.04 12.96
N PRO A 227 -0.64 -4.34 13.99
CA PRO A 227 -2.06 -4.01 14.10
C PRO A 227 -2.58 -3.06 13.01
N SER A 228 -1.68 -2.32 12.35
CA SER A 228 -2.03 -1.36 11.28
C SER A 228 -2.21 -2.01 9.90
N LEU A 229 -2.06 -3.33 9.79
CA LEU A 229 -2.07 -4.04 8.52
C LEU A 229 -3.45 -3.98 7.85
N ILE A 230 -3.47 -3.52 6.60
CA ILE A 230 -4.67 -3.41 5.77
C ILE A 230 -4.60 -4.28 4.51
N ALA A 231 -3.42 -4.73 4.12
CA ALA A 231 -3.24 -5.59 2.96
C ALA A 231 -2.14 -6.63 3.18
N LEU A 232 -2.48 -7.90 2.93
CA LEU A 232 -1.53 -9.02 2.96
C LEU A 232 -1.71 -9.89 1.72
N ASN A 233 -0.65 -10.00 0.92
CA ASN A 233 -0.60 -10.94 -0.20
C ASN A 233 0.50 -11.98 0.01
N VAL A 234 0.10 -13.23 0.22
CA VAL A 234 0.99 -14.39 0.43
C VAL A 234 0.80 -15.47 -0.62
N THR A 235 0.00 -15.18 -1.65
CA THR A 235 -0.32 -16.12 -2.72
C THR A 235 0.93 -16.56 -3.49
N ASN A 236 0.91 -17.78 -4.03
CA ASN A 236 2.01 -18.34 -4.81
C ASN A 236 3.33 -18.41 -4.00
N ASN A 237 3.22 -18.98 -2.80
CA ASN A 237 4.34 -19.37 -1.93
C ASN A 237 4.17 -20.84 -1.54
N THR A 238 5.07 -21.35 -0.69
CA THR A 238 5.06 -22.72 -0.16
C THR A 238 4.60 -22.80 1.30
N PHE A 239 3.80 -21.82 1.75
CA PHE A 239 3.18 -21.84 3.07
C PHE A 239 2.28 -23.06 3.25
N ILE A 240 2.18 -23.52 4.49
CA ILE A 240 1.31 -24.63 4.90
C ILE A 240 0.40 -24.17 6.05
N GLY A 241 -0.68 -24.92 6.27
CA GLY A 241 -1.67 -24.60 7.29
C GLY A 241 -2.63 -23.50 6.85
N VAL A 242 -3.25 -22.84 7.84
CA VAL A 242 -4.26 -21.80 7.65
C VAL A 242 -3.77 -20.45 8.14
N ILE A 243 -4.38 -19.38 7.65
CA ILE A 243 -4.14 -18.03 8.18
C ILE A 243 -4.82 -17.91 9.55
N PRO A 244 -4.10 -17.52 10.61
CA PRO A 244 -4.71 -17.34 11.93
C PRO A 244 -5.85 -16.32 11.91
N SER A 245 -7.00 -16.69 12.47
CA SER A 245 -8.19 -15.83 12.54
C SER A 245 -7.97 -14.54 13.34
N SER A 246 -6.95 -14.49 14.20
CA SER A 246 -6.54 -13.32 15.00
C SER A 246 -6.22 -12.08 14.17
N ILE A 247 -6.02 -12.24 12.86
CA ILE A 247 -5.81 -11.14 11.92
C ILE A 247 -7.07 -10.26 11.78
N SER A 248 -8.26 -10.88 11.92
CA SER A 248 -9.57 -10.22 11.82
C SER A 248 -9.87 -9.31 13.00
N ASP A 249 -9.23 -9.56 14.14
CA ASP A 249 -9.44 -8.83 15.39
C ASP A 249 -8.78 -7.44 15.37
N ASN A 250 -7.75 -7.26 14.52
CA ASN A 250 -6.90 -6.06 14.54
C ASN A 250 -7.24 -5.01 13.48
N SER A 251 -7.94 -5.36 12.40
CA SER A 251 -8.24 -4.39 11.33
C SER A 251 -9.58 -4.63 10.63
N THR A 252 -10.50 -3.68 10.84
CA THR A 252 -11.76 -3.58 10.08
C THR A 252 -11.45 -3.05 8.68
N GLY A 253 -11.20 -3.95 7.72
CA GLY A 253 -10.89 -3.58 6.33
C GLY A 253 -9.66 -4.25 5.74
N LEU A 254 -9.06 -5.20 6.47
CA LEU A 254 -7.95 -6.00 5.98
C LEU A 254 -8.35 -6.81 4.74
N VAL A 255 -7.55 -6.68 3.68
CA VAL A 255 -7.64 -7.50 2.46
C VAL A 255 -6.55 -8.56 2.51
N ILE A 256 -6.93 -9.83 2.57
CA ILE A 256 -6.03 -10.97 2.51
C ILE A 256 -6.17 -11.62 1.14
N ILE A 257 -5.05 -11.81 0.46
CA ILE A 257 -4.96 -12.53 -0.80
C ILE A 257 -4.07 -13.75 -0.58
N ASP A 258 -4.69 -14.90 -0.41
CA ASP A 258 -4.01 -16.17 -0.21
C ASP A 258 -4.61 -17.29 -1.07
N SER A 259 -3.85 -18.38 -1.17
CA SER A 259 -4.26 -19.61 -1.82
C SER A 259 -4.15 -20.81 -0.87
N LEU A 260 -4.16 -20.55 0.45
CA LEU A 260 -4.06 -21.60 1.46
C LEU A 260 -5.41 -22.29 1.60
N MET A 261 -5.39 -23.63 1.66
CA MET A 261 -6.63 -24.39 1.83
C MET A 261 -7.19 -24.15 3.23
N ASP A 262 -8.42 -23.65 3.31
CA ASP A 262 -9.16 -23.56 4.55
C ASP A 262 -9.60 -24.96 4.97
N THR A 263 -8.80 -25.66 5.79
CA THR A 263 -9.17 -26.96 6.33
C THR A 263 -10.05 -26.77 7.57
N THR A 264 -11.20 -26.14 7.41
CA THR A 264 -12.28 -26.19 8.40
C THR A 264 -13.48 -26.90 7.77
N SER A 265 -13.59 -28.21 8.04
CA SER A 265 -14.85 -28.96 7.95
C SER A 265 -15.42 -29.19 9.34
#